data_AF-A0A7Y2GH48-F1
#
_entry.id   AF-A0A7Y2GH48-F1
#
_cell.length_a   1.000
_cell.length_b   1.000
_cell.length_c   1.000
_cell.angle_alpha   90.00
_cell.angle_beta   90.00
_cell.angle_gamma   90.00
#
_symmetry.space_group_name_H-M   'P 1'
#
loop_
_entity.id
_entity.type
_entity.pdbx_description
1 polymer ?
#
loop_
_entity_poly.entity_id
_entity_poly.type
_entity_poly.pdbx_seq_one_letter_code
_entity_poly.pdbx_strand_id
1 'polypeptide(L)'
;MENEEITVVTEKSIEQVEPIPASENTVYYRNYLLLPSLFLTVTLLGGLRIGLSGGEFVFVRPALIALVFAVVLVVLFVRSRLIEPVGWFSERFSALENVAAGAVMLSLYAASVQVFNSLLPEAGLPFWIVAFCFCWTLWNNLFAPFDAKRLLQSLGGLFAFAFVVKYMVLLNLSVEGSKSWWGFISSGNITSEAISYLLAIPPYAGATGYIQFFALAIYLIGLFLLKPRLN
;
A
#
# COMPACT_ATOMS: atom_id res chain seq x y z
N MET A 1 -23.43 -62.80 41.72
CA MET A 1 -23.83 -61.56 42.42
C MET A 1 -22.58 -60.68 42.47
N GLU A 2 -22.09 -60.14 41.36
CA GLU A 2 -22.74 -59.23 40.39
C GLU A 2 -23.07 -57.86 41.01
N ASN A 3 -22.25 -56.88 40.61
CA ASN A 3 -22.47 -55.44 40.43
C ASN A 3 -22.87 -54.63 41.70
N GLU A 4 -22.41 -53.40 41.92
CA GLU A 4 -22.21 -52.34 40.94
C GLU A 4 -21.32 -51.23 41.53
N GLU A 5 -20.34 -50.83 40.75
CA GLU A 5 -19.37 -49.77 41.01
C GLU A 5 -19.98 -48.44 40.54
N ILE A 6 -20.57 -47.65 41.45
CA ILE A 6 -21.08 -46.33 41.09
C ILE A 6 -19.95 -45.31 41.19
N THR A 7 -19.30 -45.16 40.05
CA THR A 7 -18.44 -44.05 39.67
C THR A 7 -19.27 -42.77 39.57
N VAL A 8 -19.17 -41.90 40.58
CA VAL A 8 -19.68 -40.53 40.46
C VAL A 8 -18.66 -39.74 39.64
N VAL A 9 -19.04 -39.53 38.38
CA VAL A 9 -18.33 -38.82 37.34
C VAL A 9 -17.94 -37.42 37.80
N THR A 10 -16.62 -37.22 37.79
CA THR A 10 -15.87 -35.97 37.76
C THR A 10 -16.68 -34.76 37.34
N GLU A 11 -16.92 -33.88 38.30
CA GLU A 11 -17.29 -32.49 38.09
C GLU A 11 -16.21 -31.86 37.20
N LYS A 12 -16.54 -31.75 35.92
CA LYS A 12 -15.67 -31.24 34.87
C LYS A 12 -15.40 -29.78 35.19
N SER A 13 -14.28 -29.56 35.88
CA SER A 13 -13.67 -28.26 36.12
C SER A 13 -13.79 -27.44 34.85
N ILE A 14 -14.67 -26.44 34.90
CA ILE A 14 -14.71 -25.35 33.94
C ILE A 14 -13.29 -24.79 33.98
N GLU A 15 -12.51 -25.09 32.94
CA GLU A 15 -11.24 -24.41 32.70
C GLU A 15 -11.53 -22.93 32.84
N GLN A 16 -11.02 -22.33 33.92
CA GLN A 16 -10.89 -20.89 34.01
C GLN A 16 -10.02 -20.54 32.81
N VAL A 17 -10.65 -20.04 31.74
CA VAL A 17 -9.97 -19.38 30.64
C VAL A 17 -9.30 -18.18 31.29
N GLU A 18 -8.04 -18.35 31.66
CA GLU A 18 -7.22 -17.32 32.25
C GLU A 18 -7.31 -16.11 31.31
N PRO A 19 -7.81 -14.96 31.78
CA PRO A 19 -8.04 -13.83 30.90
C PRO A 19 -6.70 -13.42 30.29
N ILE A 20 -6.61 -13.54 28.97
CA ILE A 20 -5.44 -13.14 28.18
C ILE A 20 -4.99 -11.76 28.67
N PRO A 21 -3.73 -11.60 29.10
CA PRO A 21 -3.25 -10.34 29.67
C PRO A 21 -3.54 -9.20 28.68
N ALA A 22 -4.05 -8.07 29.18
CA ALA A 22 -4.56 -6.97 28.34
C ALA A 22 -3.56 -6.46 27.27
N SER A 23 -2.27 -6.68 27.48
CA SER A 23 -1.19 -6.38 26.54
C SER A 23 -1.19 -7.27 25.30
N GLU A 24 -1.51 -8.56 25.41
CA GLU A 24 -1.53 -9.50 24.30
C GLU A 24 -2.70 -9.22 23.36
N ASN A 25 -3.90 -9.00 23.90
CA ASN A 25 -5.09 -8.63 23.13
C ASN A 25 -4.82 -7.40 22.23
N THR A 26 -4.14 -6.39 22.77
CA THR A 26 -3.79 -5.16 22.03
C THR A 26 -2.92 -5.45 20.80
N VAL A 27 -2.01 -6.41 20.88
CA VAL A 27 -1.16 -6.83 19.75
C VAL A 27 -1.96 -7.57 18.69
N TYR A 28 -2.88 -8.46 19.10
CA TYR A 28 -3.78 -9.17 18.18
C TYR A 28 -4.71 -8.22 17.44
N TYR A 29 -5.39 -7.30 18.14
CA TYR A 29 -6.26 -6.30 17.53
C TYR A 29 -5.50 -5.42 16.52
N ARG A 30 -4.30 -4.97 16.87
CA ARG A 30 -3.47 -4.16 15.96
C ARG A 30 -3.08 -4.95 14.70
N ASN A 31 -2.61 -6.19 14.87
CA ASN A 31 -2.02 -6.94 13.76
C ASN A 31 -3.06 -7.56 12.82
N TYR A 32 -4.15 -8.09 13.36
CA TYR A 32 -5.11 -8.87 12.58
C TYR A 32 -6.41 -8.13 12.24
N LEU A 33 -6.67 -6.99 12.88
CA LEU A 33 -7.83 -6.15 12.56
C LEU A 33 -7.41 -4.78 12.02
N LEU A 34 -6.61 -4.02 12.79
CA LEU A 34 -6.26 -2.65 12.40
C LEU A 34 -5.39 -2.60 11.14
N LEU A 35 -4.25 -3.32 11.12
CA LEU A 35 -3.33 -3.35 9.99
C LEU A 35 -3.99 -3.74 8.65
N PRO A 36 -4.71 -4.88 8.54
CA PRO A 36 -5.37 -5.23 7.30
C PRO A 36 -6.49 -4.25 6.94
N SER A 37 -7.22 -3.69 7.92
CA SER A 37 -8.21 -2.65 7.65
C SER A 37 -7.59 -1.39 7.07
N LEU A 38 -6.42 -0.95 7.57
CA LEU A 38 -5.69 0.18 7.01
C LEU A 38 -5.27 -0.11 5.56
N PHE A 39 -4.68 -1.27 5.29
CA PHE A 39 -4.25 -1.63 3.94
C PHE A 39 -5.42 -1.84 2.97
N LEU A 40 -6.55 -2.38 3.42
CA LEU A 40 -7.77 -2.44 2.61
C LEU A 40 -8.32 -1.04 2.33
N THR A 41 -8.26 -0.13 3.30
CA THR A 41 -8.65 1.28 3.09
C THR A 41 -7.77 1.92 2.01
N VAL A 42 -6.44 1.70 2.08
CA VAL A 42 -5.51 2.15 1.03
C VAL A 42 -5.85 1.51 -0.32
N THR A 43 -6.21 0.23 -0.33
CA THR A 43 -6.52 -0.50 -1.56
C THR A 43 -7.75 0.11 -2.25
N LEU A 44 -8.78 0.45 -1.47
CA LEU A 44 -9.99 1.10 -1.99
C LEU A 44 -9.69 2.54 -2.45
N LEU A 45 -9.03 3.34 -1.61
CA LEU A 45 -8.79 4.75 -1.91
C LEU A 45 -7.76 4.96 -3.03
N GLY A 46 -6.71 4.14 -3.10
CA GLY A 46 -5.66 4.27 -4.11
C GLY A 46 -6.14 3.92 -5.52
N GLY A 47 -7.18 3.08 -5.65
CA GLY A 47 -7.82 2.78 -6.93
C GLY A 47 -8.88 3.79 -7.36
N LEU A 48 -9.33 4.64 -6.44
CA LEU A 48 -10.44 5.57 -6.65
C LEU A 48 -9.98 6.84 -7.37
N ARG A 49 -10.72 7.25 -8.39
CA ARG A 49 -10.59 8.53 -9.08
C ARG A 49 -11.94 9.22 -9.12
N ILE A 50 -11.95 10.55 -9.11
CA ILE A 50 -13.16 11.37 -9.27
C ILE A 50 -13.22 11.86 -10.72
N GLY A 51 -14.29 11.53 -11.42
CA GLY A 51 -14.55 12.02 -12.78
C GLY A 51 -14.69 13.54 -12.83
N LEU A 52 -14.49 14.13 -14.01
CA LEU A 52 -14.50 15.59 -14.19
C LEU A 52 -15.81 16.26 -13.81
N SER A 53 -16.92 15.54 -13.97
CA SER A 53 -18.27 15.98 -13.62
C SER A 53 -18.52 16.02 -12.10
N GLY A 54 -17.53 15.68 -11.27
CA GLY A 54 -17.56 15.81 -9.80
C GLY A 54 -18.40 14.79 -9.04
N GLY A 55 -19.25 14.01 -9.73
CA GLY A 55 -20.14 13.01 -9.11
C GLY A 55 -19.81 11.55 -9.41
N GLU A 56 -18.88 11.27 -10.33
CA GLU A 56 -18.59 9.90 -10.75
C GLU A 56 -17.36 9.34 -10.04
N PHE A 57 -17.55 8.22 -9.35
CA PHE A 57 -16.48 7.42 -8.77
C PHE A 57 -15.99 6.41 -9.81
N VAL A 58 -14.74 6.56 -10.26
CA VAL A 58 -14.12 5.70 -11.26
C VAL A 58 -13.03 4.87 -10.59
N PHE A 59 -13.15 3.55 -10.65
CA PHE A 59 -12.08 2.65 -10.22
C PHE A 59 -11.17 2.34 -11.39
N VAL A 60 -9.91 2.76 -11.28
CA VAL A 60 -8.92 2.54 -12.33
C VAL A 60 -8.14 1.25 -12.05
N ARG A 61 -8.14 0.36 -13.04
CA ARG A 61 -7.38 -0.89 -12.96
C ARG A 61 -5.87 -0.58 -12.85
N PRO A 62 -5.14 -1.26 -11.95
CA PRO A 62 -3.70 -1.08 -11.85
C PRO A 62 -2.99 -1.60 -13.10
N ALA A 63 -1.98 -0.85 -13.55
CA ALA A 63 -1.10 -1.29 -14.63
C ALA A 63 -0.32 -2.55 -14.20
N LEU A 64 0.01 -3.43 -15.15
CA LEU A 64 0.75 -4.67 -14.87
C LEU A 64 2.06 -4.39 -14.11
N ILE A 65 2.75 -3.31 -14.47
CA ILE A 65 4.01 -2.93 -13.84
C ILE A 65 3.83 -2.54 -12.36
N ALA A 66 2.67 -2.03 -11.95
CA ALA A 66 2.37 -1.74 -10.55
C ALA A 66 2.28 -3.03 -9.72
N LEU A 67 1.76 -4.13 -10.30
CA LEU A 67 1.78 -5.45 -9.66
C LEU A 67 3.21 -5.94 -9.49
N VAL A 68 4.03 -5.83 -10.54
CA VAL A 68 5.45 -6.21 -10.49
C VAL A 68 6.20 -5.41 -9.42
N PHE A 69 6.02 -4.09 -9.38
CA PHE A 69 6.63 -3.24 -8.35
C PHE A 69 6.16 -3.59 -6.94
N ALA A 70 4.89 -3.92 -6.75
CA ALA A 70 4.39 -4.37 -5.46
C ALA A 70 5.04 -5.70 -5.02
N VAL A 71 5.25 -6.66 -5.93
CA VAL A 71 5.98 -7.90 -5.63
C VAL A 71 7.42 -7.58 -5.19
N VAL A 72 8.14 -6.78 -5.97
CA VAL A 72 9.51 -6.38 -5.63
C VAL A 72 9.56 -5.65 -4.28
N LEU A 73 8.58 -4.79 -4.00
CA LEU A 73 8.47 -4.06 -2.75
C LEU A 73 8.22 -4.99 -1.55
N VAL A 74 7.34 -5.99 -1.69
CA VAL A 74 7.14 -7.01 -0.65
C VAL A 74 8.43 -7.81 -0.40
N VAL A 75 9.17 -8.15 -1.45
CA VAL A 75 10.50 -8.79 -1.30
C VAL A 75 11.47 -7.88 -0.54
N LEU A 76 11.47 -6.57 -0.80
CA LEU A 76 12.27 -5.61 -0.04
C LEU A 76 11.86 -5.54 1.44
N PHE A 77 10.56 -5.65 1.75
CA PHE A 77 10.10 -5.70 3.14
C PHE A 77 10.60 -6.94 3.87
N VAL A 78 10.63 -8.09 3.21
CA VAL A 78 11.22 -9.31 3.76
C VAL A 78 12.74 -9.17 3.94
N ARG A 79 13.44 -8.69 2.90
CA ARG A 79 14.91 -8.55 2.92
C ARG A 79 15.38 -7.54 3.97
N SER A 80 14.66 -6.44 4.16
CA SER A 80 14.97 -5.41 5.16
C SER A 80 14.54 -5.76 6.58
N ARG A 81 13.97 -6.96 6.78
CA ARG A 81 13.37 -7.43 8.04
C ARG A 81 12.24 -6.53 8.55
N LEU A 82 11.58 -5.78 7.68
CA LEU A 82 10.30 -5.13 8.02
C LEU A 82 9.21 -6.20 8.22
N ILE A 83 9.28 -7.28 7.45
CA ILE A 83 8.46 -8.47 7.60
C ILE A 83 9.38 -9.67 7.81
N GLU A 84 9.13 -10.45 8.85
CA GLU A 84 9.85 -11.69 9.13
C GLU A 84 8.92 -12.88 8.91
N PRO A 85 8.97 -13.58 7.77
CA PRO A 85 8.00 -14.63 7.43
C PRO A 85 7.83 -15.71 8.51
N VAL A 86 8.93 -16.05 9.20
CA VAL A 86 8.96 -17.04 10.31
C VAL A 86 8.12 -16.59 11.52
N GLY A 87 7.98 -15.29 11.77
CA GLY A 87 7.15 -14.75 12.85
C GLY A 87 5.67 -14.61 12.50
N TRP A 88 5.32 -14.78 11.22
CA TRP A 88 3.95 -14.64 10.71
C TRP A 88 3.31 -15.99 10.37
N PHE A 89 4.09 -16.97 9.92
CA PHE A 89 3.61 -18.31 9.58
C PHE A 89 4.33 -19.36 10.42
N SER A 90 3.58 -20.25 11.06
CA SER A 90 4.15 -21.35 11.84
C SER A 90 3.22 -22.56 11.83
N GLU A 91 3.79 -23.76 11.85
CA GLU A 91 3.05 -25.01 12.08
C GLU A 91 2.44 -25.08 13.48
N ARG A 92 2.96 -24.27 14.42
CA ARG A 92 2.42 -24.16 15.78
C ARG A 92 1.16 -23.30 15.85
N PHE A 93 0.92 -22.47 14.84
CA PHE A 93 -0.28 -21.63 14.79
C PHE A 93 -1.46 -22.43 14.27
N SER A 94 -2.65 -22.08 14.76
CA SER A 94 -3.90 -22.63 14.24
C SER A 94 -4.06 -22.29 12.74
N ALA A 95 -4.87 -23.08 12.04
CA ALA A 95 -5.19 -22.80 10.63
C ALA A 95 -5.77 -21.39 10.45
N LEU A 96 -6.58 -20.92 11.40
CA LEU A 96 -7.19 -19.59 11.37
C LEU A 96 -6.14 -18.48 11.50
N GLU A 97 -5.16 -18.63 12.39
CA GLU A 97 -4.08 -17.64 12.57
C GLU A 97 -3.19 -17.53 11.33
N ASN A 98 -2.84 -18.66 10.71
CA ASN A 98 -2.09 -18.67 9.46
C ASN A 98 -2.88 -18.03 8.31
N VAL A 99 -4.19 -18.29 8.22
CA VAL A 99 -5.07 -17.62 7.24
C VAL A 99 -5.15 -16.11 7.51
N ALA A 100 -5.26 -15.69 8.77
CA ALA A 100 -5.29 -14.28 9.14
C ALA A 100 -3.97 -13.58 8.80
N ALA A 101 -2.82 -14.21 9.08
CA ALA A 101 -1.51 -13.71 8.66
C ALA A 101 -1.40 -13.60 7.13
N GLY A 102 -1.91 -14.61 6.40
CA GLY A 102 -2.04 -14.57 4.94
C GLY A 102 -2.89 -13.41 4.44
N ALA A 103 -4.02 -13.13 5.09
CA ALA A 103 -4.89 -12.01 4.77
C ALA A 103 -4.20 -10.65 4.98
N VAL A 104 -3.39 -10.50 6.04
CA VAL A 104 -2.57 -9.30 6.26
C VAL A 104 -1.56 -9.12 5.12
N MET A 105 -0.82 -10.16 4.75
CA MET A 105 0.15 -10.09 3.65
C MET A 105 -0.52 -9.77 2.31
N LEU A 106 -1.68 -10.37 2.05
CA LEU A 106 -2.47 -10.09 0.85
C LEU A 106 -2.96 -8.64 0.82
N SER A 107 -3.46 -8.12 1.95
CA SER A 107 -3.90 -6.73 2.05
C SER A 107 -2.75 -5.74 1.84
N LEU A 108 -1.57 -6.02 2.41
CA LEU A 108 -0.37 -5.21 2.21
C LEU A 108 0.07 -5.22 0.74
N TYR A 109 0.04 -6.37 0.08
CA TYR A 109 0.33 -6.47 -1.34
C TYR A 109 -0.66 -5.64 -2.16
N ALA A 110 -1.96 -5.82 -1.94
CA ALA A 110 -3.01 -5.07 -2.63
C ALA A 110 -2.87 -3.54 -2.42
N ALA A 111 -2.56 -3.12 -1.19
CA ALA A 111 -2.31 -1.72 -0.88
C ALA A 111 -1.07 -1.19 -1.63
N SER A 112 0.00 -1.98 -1.68
CA SER A 112 1.23 -1.63 -2.41
C SER A 112 0.97 -1.46 -3.90
N VAL A 113 0.18 -2.34 -4.51
CA VAL A 113 -0.26 -2.21 -5.92
C VAL A 113 -0.98 -0.88 -6.12
N GLN A 114 -1.88 -0.52 -5.20
CA GLN A 114 -2.69 0.69 -5.31
C GLN A 114 -1.91 1.98 -5.04
N VAL A 115 -0.87 1.93 -4.21
CA VAL A 115 0.10 3.03 -4.07
C VAL A 115 0.82 3.28 -5.38
N PHE A 116 1.36 2.25 -6.04
CA PHE A 116 1.98 2.43 -7.35
C PHE A 116 0.98 2.88 -8.41
N ASN A 117 -0.25 2.35 -8.41
CA ASN A 117 -1.33 2.80 -9.30
C ASN A 117 -1.68 4.29 -9.08
N SER A 118 -1.58 4.78 -7.85
CA SER A 118 -1.81 6.19 -7.52
C SER A 118 -0.67 7.09 -7.99
N LEU A 119 0.57 6.64 -7.82
CA LEU A 119 1.77 7.44 -8.09
C LEU A 119 2.19 7.42 -9.56
N LEU A 120 1.92 6.33 -10.28
CA LEU A 120 2.20 6.25 -11.71
C LEU A 120 1.18 7.09 -12.50
N PRO A 121 1.64 7.93 -13.44
CA PRO A 121 0.76 8.54 -14.42
C PRO A 121 0.00 7.46 -15.21
N GLU A 122 -1.21 7.76 -15.66
CA GLU A 122 -2.10 6.74 -16.24
C GLU A 122 -1.69 6.34 -17.66
N ALA A 123 -1.02 7.24 -18.39
CA ALA A 123 -0.58 7.01 -19.77
C ALA A 123 0.55 7.99 -20.17
N GLY A 124 1.03 7.84 -21.41
CA GLY A 124 1.99 8.74 -22.05
C GLY A 124 3.44 8.53 -21.64
N LEU A 125 4.30 9.48 -22.04
CA LEU A 125 5.72 9.48 -21.68
C LEU A 125 5.98 9.61 -20.17
N PRO A 126 5.21 10.41 -19.39
CA PRO A 126 5.41 10.48 -17.94
C PRO A 126 5.26 9.14 -17.25
N PHE A 127 4.33 8.28 -17.70
CA PHE A 127 4.19 6.92 -17.19
C PHE A 127 5.51 6.15 -17.31
N TRP A 128 6.11 6.13 -18.50
CA TRP A 128 7.35 5.40 -18.74
C TRP A 128 8.54 5.96 -17.97
N ILE A 129 8.68 7.28 -17.88
CA ILE A 129 9.76 7.91 -17.11
C ILE A 129 9.64 7.58 -15.63
N VAL A 130 8.47 7.81 -15.04
CA VAL A 130 8.25 7.57 -13.60
C VAL A 130 8.36 6.07 -13.30
N ALA A 131 7.82 5.20 -14.16
CA ALA A 131 7.97 3.75 -14.03
C ALA A 131 9.43 3.31 -14.14
N PHE A 132 10.20 3.85 -15.08
CA PHE A 132 11.63 3.56 -15.19
C PHE A 132 12.39 3.99 -13.92
N CYS A 133 12.12 5.19 -13.39
CA CYS A 133 12.70 5.66 -12.13
C CYS A 133 12.36 4.72 -10.97
N PHE A 134 11.10 4.31 -10.82
CA PHE A 134 10.70 3.34 -9.80
C PHE A 134 11.41 2.00 -9.98
N CYS A 135 11.43 1.47 -11.20
CA CYS A 135 12.09 0.21 -11.53
C CYS A 135 13.57 0.27 -11.14
N TRP A 136 14.26 1.32 -11.58
CA TRP A 136 15.66 1.57 -11.27
C TRP A 136 15.90 1.65 -9.76
N THR A 137 15.10 2.43 -9.03
CA THR A 137 15.27 2.58 -7.58
C THR A 137 14.98 1.28 -6.83
N LEU A 138 13.89 0.58 -7.15
CA LEU A 138 13.54 -0.69 -6.51
C LEU A 138 14.59 -1.76 -6.81
N TRP A 139 15.09 -1.81 -8.04
CA TRP A 139 16.14 -2.74 -8.45
C TRP A 139 17.44 -2.49 -7.67
N ASN A 140 17.88 -1.23 -7.57
CA ASN A 140 19.07 -0.90 -6.77
C ASN A 140 18.86 -1.22 -5.28
N ASN A 141 17.67 -0.96 -4.75
CA ASN A 141 17.35 -1.29 -3.36
C ASN A 141 17.35 -2.79 -3.10
N LEU A 142 17.05 -3.59 -4.12
CA LEU A 142 17.03 -5.04 -4.01
C LEU A 142 18.40 -5.63 -3.73
N PHE A 143 19.50 -4.96 -4.10
CA PHE A 143 20.85 -5.46 -3.92
C PHE A 143 21.65 -4.75 -2.83
N ALA A 144 21.20 -3.59 -2.35
CA ALA A 144 21.87 -2.86 -1.29
C ALA A 144 21.54 -3.38 0.13
N PRO A 145 22.45 -3.24 1.10
CA PRO A 145 22.17 -3.55 2.51
C PRO A 145 21.24 -2.48 3.09
N PHE A 146 20.03 -2.89 3.49
CA PHE A 146 19.01 -1.97 3.99
C PHE A 146 18.43 -2.43 5.32
N ASP A 147 18.33 -1.49 6.25
CA ASP A 147 17.54 -1.63 7.48
C ASP A 147 16.10 -1.18 7.22
N ALA A 148 15.12 -1.77 7.92
CA ALA A 148 13.70 -1.41 7.83
C ALA A 148 13.45 0.11 7.96
N LYS A 149 14.12 0.79 8.89
CA LYS A 149 13.98 2.25 9.09
C LYS A 149 14.46 3.04 7.87
N ARG A 150 15.61 2.66 7.30
CA ARG A 150 16.18 3.32 6.11
C ARG A 150 15.32 3.06 4.88
N LEU A 151 14.77 1.85 4.75
CA LEU A 151 13.83 1.51 3.69
C LEU A 151 12.58 2.38 3.78
N LEU A 152 11.96 2.50 4.96
CA LEU A 152 10.75 3.29 5.14
C LEU A 152 10.99 4.80 4.87
N GLN A 153 12.13 5.34 5.29
CA GLN A 153 12.53 6.71 4.98
C GLN A 153 12.73 6.93 3.48
N SER A 154 13.42 6.00 2.82
CA SER A 154 13.66 6.04 1.37
C SER A 154 12.35 5.96 0.58
N LEU A 155 11.46 5.03 0.94
CA LEU A 155 10.14 4.88 0.32
C LEU A 155 9.26 6.11 0.56
N GLY A 156 9.24 6.64 1.78
CA GLY A 156 8.50 7.86 2.10
C GLY A 156 8.94 9.03 1.22
N GLY A 157 10.25 9.23 1.06
CA GLY A 157 10.81 10.25 0.18
C GLY A 157 10.47 10.02 -1.29
N LEU A 158 10.65 8.78 -1.78
CA LEU A 158 10.36 8.41 -3.16
C LEU A 158 8.89 8.60 -3.52
N PHE A 159 7.97 8.16 -2.65
CA PHE A 159 6.54 8.29 -2.88
C PHE A 159 6.06 9.72 -2.78
N ALA A 160 6.55 10.49 -1.80
CA ALA A 160 6.25 11.92 -1.70
C ALA A 160 6.74 12.68 -2.94
N PHE A 161 7.94 12.37 -3.43
CA PHE A 161 8.47 12.96 -4.65
C PHE A 161 7.62 12.60 -5.88
N ALA A 162 7.29 11.32 -6.06
CA ALA A 162 6.43 10.89 -7.17
C ALA A 162 5.03 11.54 -7.11
N PHE A 163 4.47 11.68 -5.90
CA PHE A 163 3.20 12.37 -5.69
C PHE A 163 3.27 13.84 -6.12
N VAL A 164 4.31 14.57 -5.69
CA VAL A 164 4.52 15.97 -6.07
C VAL A 164 4.71 16.08 -7.60
N VAL A 165 5.52 15.22 -8.20
CA VAL A 165 5.71 15.22 -9.66
C VAL A 165 4.38 15.00 -10.38
N LYS A 166 3.56 14.04 -9.95
CA LYS A 166 2.27 13.76 -10.61
C LYS A 166 1.24 14.88 -10.38
N TYR A 167 0.98 15.24 -9.13
CA TYR A 167 -0.14 16.11 -8.77
C TYR A 167 0.18 17.59 -8.78
N MET A 168 1.44 17.98 -8.53
CA MET A 168 1.84 19.39 -8.50
C MET A 168 2.53 19.81 -9.79
N VAL A 169 3.27 18.91 -10.46
CA VAL A 169 3.94 19.26 -11.72
C VAL A 169 3.09 18.86 -12.92
N LEU A 170 2.84 17.57 -13.14
CA LEU A 170 2.17 17.10 -14.36
C LEU A 170 0.73 17.59 -14.48
N LEU A 171 -0.05 17.55 -13.38
CA LEU A 171 -1.44 17.99 -13.42
C LEU A 171 -1.59 19.49 -13.70
N ASN A 172 -0.68 20.33 -13.18
CA ASN A 172 -0.66 21.75 -13.52
C ASN A 172 -0.20 22.03 -14.96
N LEU A 173 0.57 21.12 -15.57
CA LEU A 173 0.98 21.21 -16.97
C LEU A 173 -0.10 20.71 -17.96
N SER A 174 -1.00 19.82 -17.52
CA SER A 174 -2.03 19.22 -18.38
C SER A 174 -3.34 20.01 -18.46
N VAL A 175 -3.55 21.03 -17.61
CA VAL A 175 -4.76 21.86 -17.65
C VAL A 175 -4.61 22.92 -18.75
N GLU A 176 -5.31 22.70 -19.86
CA GLU A 176 -5.53 23.72 -20.88
C GLU A 176 -6.38 24.86 -20.29
N GLY A 177 -5.74 25.94 -19.82
CA GLY A 177 -6.46 27.20 -19.53
C GLY A 177 -5.97 28.03 -18.36
N SER A 178 -5.27 27.48 -17.37
CA SER A 178 -4.69 28.29 -16.30
C SER A 178 -3.27 28.69 -16.67
N LYS A 179 -3.10 29.96 -17.06
CA LYS A 179 -1.81 30.57 -17.37
C LYS A 179 -0.76 30.21 -16.31
N SER A 180 0.18 29.40 -16.78
CA SER A 180 1.63 29.58 -16.65
C SER A 180 2.35 28.80 -15.55
N TRP A 181 3.39 28.04 -15.92
CA TRP A 181 4.63 28.08 -15.13
C TRP A 181 5.61 29.06 -15.79
N TRP A 182 5.40 30.35 -15.50
CA TRP A 182 5.92 31.59 -16.12
C TRP A 182 5.83 31.69 -17.63
N GLY A 183 6.09 30.60 -18.31
CA GLY A 183 5.06 29.92 -19.04
C GLY A 183 5.63 28.76 -19.88
N PHE A 184 4.98 28.36 -20.97
CA PHE A 184 4.16 29.28 -21.75
C PHE A 184 4.90 30.65 -22.00
N ILE A 185 6.18 30.76 -21.51
CA ILE A 185 7.12 31.89 -21.37
C ILE A 185 7.39 32.14 -22.82
N SER A 186 6.69 33.14 -23.33
CA SER A 186 6.84 33.69 -24.67
C SER A 186 6.90 32.67 -25.82
N SER A 187 5.75 32.19 -26.30
CA SER A 187 5.49 32.02 -27.75
C SER A 187 6.55 31.29 -28.63
N GLY A 188 7.11 30.17 -28.19
CA GLY A 188 7.92 29.29 -29.06
C GLY A 188 7.12 28.08 -29.51
N ASN A 189 6.54 28.13 -30.70
CA ASN A 189 5.67 27.11 -31.30
C ASN A 189 6.40 25.77 -31.53
N ILE A 190 6.48 24.92 -30.51
CA ILE A 190 6.87 23.51 -30.66
C ILE A 190 5.62 22.70 -30.39
N THR A 191 4.80 22.59 -31.44
CA THR A 191 3.72 21.62 -31.66
C THR A 191 2.98 21.19 -30.39
N SER A 192 2.08 22.06 -29.91
CA SER A 192 1.16 21.82 -28.79
C SER A 192 0.41 20.48 -28.90
N GLU A 193 0.11 20.04 -30.12
CA GLU A 193 -0.52 18.75 -30.40
C GLU A 193 0.40 17.55 -30.11
N ALA A 194 1.69 17.63 -30.42
CA ALA A 194 2.63 16.54 -30.18
C ALA A 194 2.88 16.35 -28.67
N ILE A 195 2.93 17.46 -27.92
CA ILE A 195 3.10 17.45 -26.47
C ILE A 195 1.81 17.02 -25.76
N SER A 196 0.62 17.42 -26.23
CA SER A 196 -0.64 16.93 -25.64
C SER A 196 -0.81 15.42 -25.88
N TYR A 197 -0.37 14.90 -27.03
CA TYR A 197 -0.33 13.45 -27.29
C TYR A 197 0.71 12.74 -26.41
N LEU A 198 1.87 13.38 -26.16
CA LEU A 198 2.93 12.87 -25.28
C LEU A 198 2.51 12.84 -23.81
N LEU A 199 1.75 13.84 -23.39
CA LEU A 199 1.24 14.09 -22.04
C LEU A 199 -0.22 13.67 -21.87
N ALA A 200 -0.76 12.81 -22.74
CA ALA A 200 -2.18 12.40 -22.74
C ALA A 200 -2.59 11.72 -21.42
N ILE A 201 -2.74 12.51 -20.38
CA ILE A 201 -3.14 12.15 -19.03
C ILE A 201 -4.65 12.40 -18.99
N PRO A 202 -5.47 11.37 -18.71
CA PRO A 202 -6.90 11.55 -18.55
C PRO A 202 -7.15 12.62 -17.48
N PRO A 203 -7.94 13.67 -17.78
CA PRO A 203 -8.22 14.68 -16.78
C PRO A 203 -9.15 14.07 -15.72
N TYR A 204 -8.73 14.08 -14.46
CA TYR A 204 -9.55 13.76 -13.30
C TYR A 204 -9.82 15.04 -12.49
N ALA A 205 -10.90 15.06 -11.73
CA ALA A 205 -11.14 16.18 -10.82
C ALA A 205 -10.03 16.27 -9.76
N GLY A 206 -9.69 17.50 -9.36
CA GLY A 206 -8.64 17.78 -8.37
C GLY A 206 -8.86 17.07 -7.01
N ALA A 207 -10.11 16.74 -6.68
CA ALA A 207 -10.50 15.90 -5.54
C ALA A 207 -9.71 14.57 -5.48
N THR A 208 -9.36 14.01 -6.64
CA THR A 208 -8.56 12.79 -6.76
C THR A 208 -7.19 12.89 -6.07
N GLY A 209 -6.52 14.06 -6.18
CA GLY A 209 -5.20 14.24 -5.56
C GLY A 209 -5.26 14.19 -4.04
N TYR A 210 -6.35 14.68 -3.43
CA TYR A 210 -6.56 14.63 -1.98
C TYR A 210 -6.80 13.19 -1.49
N ILE A 211 -7.64 12.43 -2.19
CA ILE A 211 -7.85 11.00 -1.91
C ILE A 211 -6.51 10.25 -2.03
N GLN A 212 -5.76 10.59 -3.10
CA GLN A 212 -4.40 10.15 -3.40
C GLN A 212 -3.46 10.28 -2.21
N PHE A 213 -3.40 11.50 -1.69
CA PHE A 213 -2.58 11.89 -0.56
C PHE A 213 -2.92 11.11 0.71
N PHE A 214 -4.21 11.00 1.05
CA PHE A 214 -4.64 10.26 2.24
C PHE A 214 -4.35 8.76 2.11
N ALA A 215 -4.56 8.17 0.94
CA ALA A 215 -4.20 6.77 0.70
C ALA A 215 -2.70 6.53 0.94
N LEU A 216 -1.84 7.43 0.46
CA LEU A 216 -0.40 7.33 0.69
C LEU A 216 -0.02 7.52 2.16
N ALA A 217 -0.62 8.50 2.84
CA ALA A 217 -0.35 8.74 4.26
C ALA A 217 -0.77 7.55 5.13
N ILE A 218 -1.95 6.99 4.89
CA ILE A 218 -2.46 5.79 5.59
C ILE A 218 -1.55 4.59 5.32
N TYR A 219 -1.06 4.42 4.09
CA TYR A 219 -0.12 3.36 3.74
C TYR A 219 1.19 3.46 4.53
N LEU A 220 1.79 4.65 4.59
CA LEU A 220 3.02 4.87 5.36
C LEU A 220 2.81 4.65 6.86
N ILE A 221 1.65 5.05 7.41
CA ILE A 221 1.27 4.76 8.80
C ILE A 221 1.13 3.24 9.01
N GLY A 222 0.47 2.54 8.09
CA GLY A 222 0.35 1.08 8.12
C GLY A 222 1.71 0.39 8.13
N LEU A 223 2.64 0.80 7.25
CA LEU A 223 4.01 0.29 7.25
C LEU A 223 4.77 0.62 8.54
N PHE A 224 4.58 1.80 9.11
CA PHE A 224 5.19 2.17 10.38
C PHE A 224 4.68 1.31 11.55
N LEU A 225 3.40 0.95 11.54
CA LEU A 225 2.79 0.07 12.53
C LEU A 225 3.14 -1.40 12.33
N LEU A 226 3.65 -1.77 11.16
CA LEU A 226 4.20 -3.09 10.84
C LEU A 226 5.55 -3.28 11.56
N LYS A 227 5.50 -3.41 12.89
CA LYS A 227 6.69 -3.64 13.71
C LYS A 227 7.14 -5.11 13.56
N PRO A 228 8.43 -5.40 13.38
CA PRO A 228 8.94 -6.77 13.41
C PRO A 228 8.58 -7.44 14.75
N ARG A 229 8.00 -8.64 14.70
CA ARG A 229 7.84 -9.51 15.88
C ARG A 229 9.23 -10.01 16.26
N LEU A 230 9.93 -9.26 17.10
CA LEU A 230 11.04 -9.81 17.86
C LEU A 230 10.40 -10.76 18.89
N ASN A 231 10.53 -12.06 18.65
CA ASN A 231 10.40 -13.06 19.72
C ASN A 231 11.57 -12.90 20.70
#